data_AF-A0A7C2BR77-F1
#
_entry.id   AF-A0A7C2BR77-F1
#
_cell.length_a   1.000
_cell.length_b   1.000
_cell.length_c   1.000
_cell.angle_alpha   90.00
_cell.angle_beta   90.00
_cell.angle_gamma   90.00
#
_symmetry.space_group_name_H-M   'P 1'
#
loop_
_entity.id
_entity.type
_entity.pdbx_description
1 polymer ?
#
loop_
_entity_poly.entity_id
_entity_poly.type
_entity_poly.pdbx_seq_one_letter_code
_entity_poly.pdbx_strand_id
1 'polypeptide(L)'
;MGNLTKHYGLAHILAITIAMVSLFVFTPCLQAYPKGSPHAFVGGPWEIAVSVGSPVQEFIFPVKVPDENKSSKLEKRLPIMGTPVKIRFDRYVPALSWETIVTEKPGSGAVASIVFKGPNLHQQMWLDTNESKKQSVTSSIGGIALKKIQNSYTIEKLSAALTSGSTPGVLLVWKEDAKKPLEYIVDTSKTIAIPGTNFKIKAAEYIPHYSIDTTSKEVTSASDKPLNPALKVSVSNDEKTVEQWLWSKFPTSPHVKYELPLRIEFQDFDLNDMDGSHIIAVAKGQPPYLFSSIDGKVQAQKIKSEDTYFLADKEYSFIVEKTYANAVTERKWKNIAQKLSNPAIIATIEYSGQESQAVLEFNKPFHFSSGNNAMIVVYRRKAEAPIAEKQK
;
A
#
# COMPACT_ATOMS: atom_id res chain seq x y z
N MET A 1 -32.02 -53.73 -42.31
CA MET A 1 -32.82 -52.51 -42.51
C MET A 1 -32.77 -51.68 -41.23
N GLY A 2 -32.35 -50.41 -41.31
CA GLY A 2 -32.60 -49.41 -40.27
C GLY A 2 -31.41 -49.04 -39.36
N ASN A 3 -30.64 -48.04 -39.80
CA ASN A 3 -29.62 -47.29 -39.06
C ASN A 3 -30.20 -46.57 -37.83
N LEU A 4 -29.37 -46.32 -36.80
CA LEU A 4 -29.21 -44.98 -36.21
C LEU A 4 -28.00 -44.91 -35.27
N THR A 5 -26.93 -44.36 -35.81
CA THR A 5 -25.71 -43.86 -35.16
C THR A 5 -26.03 -42.63 -34.29
N LYS A 6 -25.51 -42.59 -33.05
CA LYS A 6 -25.43 -41.35 -32.25
C LYS A 6 -23.98 -40.90 -32.16
N HIS A 7 -23.73 -39.72 -32.74
CA HIS A 7 -22.48 -38.98 -32.66
C HIS A 7 -22.24 -38.43 -31.25
N TYR A 8 -21.01 -38.59 -30.75
CA TYR A 8 -20.47 -37.82 -29.64
C TYR A 8 -19.92 -36.49 -30.19
N GLY A 9 -20.56 -35.39 -29.82
CA GLY A 9 -20.10 -34.03 -30.13
C GLY A 9 -19.17 -33.51 -29.02
N LEU A 10 -17.97 -33.07 -29.42
CA LEU A 10 -17.02 -32.29 -28.63
C LEU A 10 -17.71 -31.08 -27.99
N ALA A 11 -17.63 -30.96 -26.65
CA ALA A 11 -17.89 -29.72 -25.95
C ALA A 11 -16.64 -28.83 -26.03
N HIS A 12 -16.67 -27.81 -26.89
CA HIS A 12 -15.72 -26.70 -26.84
C HIS A 12 -16.00 -25.86 -25.59
N ILE A 13 -15.05 -25.86 -24.65
CA ILE A 13 -15.01 -24.93 -23.53
C ILE A 13 -14.57 -23.57 -24.08
N LEU A 14 -15.55 -22.70 -24.32
CA LEU A 14 -15.31 -21.30 -24.64
C LEU A 14 -14.91 -20.56 -23.36
N ALA A 15 -13.61 -20.33 -23.18
CA ALA A 15 -13.10 -19.44 -22.15
C ALA A 15 -13.42 -18.00 -22.54
N ILE A 16 -14.48 -17.43 -21.97
CA ILE A 16 -14.80 -16.01 -22.12
C ILE A 16 -13.96 -15.23 -21.11
N THR A 17 -12.87 -14.63 -21.58
CA THR A 17 -12.11 -13.63 -20.83
C THR A 17 -12.88 -12.31 -20.88
N ILE A 18 -13.74 -12.04 -19.89
CA ILE A 18 -14.40 -10.73 -19.76
C ILE A 18 -13.38 -9.75 -19.19
N ALA A 19 -12.69 -9.01 -20.06
CA ALA A 19 -12.03 -7.78 -19.69
C ALA A 19 -13.10 -6.68 -19.54
N MET A 20 -13.66 -6.51 -18.34
CA MET A 20 -14.50 -5.35 -18.06
C MET A 20 -13.61 -4.11 -17.98
N VAL A 21 -13.47 -3.43 -19.11
CA VAL A 21 -12.95 -2.05 -19.16
C VAL A 21 -14.09 -1.14 -18.72
N SER A 22 -14.19 -0.88 -17.42
CA SER A 22 -15.12 0.11 -16.89
C SER A 22 -14.60 1.52 -17.25
N LEU A 23 -15.10 2.08 -18.35
CA LEU A 23 -14.89 3.49 -18.70
C LEU A 23 -15.73 4.36 -17.73
N PHE A 24 -15.21 4.62 -16.53
CA PHE A 24 -15.74 5.70 -15.70
C PHE A 24 -15.20 7.01 -16.24
N VAL A 25 -16.11 7.87 -16.70
CA VAL A 25 -15.80 9.27 -17.01
C VAL A 25 -15.52 9.96 -15.67
N PHE A 26 -14.25 9.97 -15.27
CA PHE A 26 -13.79 10.78 -14.16
C PHE A 26 -13.95 12.24 -14.54
N THR A 27 -14.81 12.96 -13.82
CA THR A 27 -14.62 14.40 -13.68
C THR A 27 -13.35 14.57 -12.85
N PRO A 28 -12.25 15.15 -13.36
CA PRO A 28 -11.10 15.43 -12.51
C PRO A 28 -11.56 16.41 -11.43
N CYS A 29 -11.72 15.92 -10.21
CA CYS A 29 -11.85 16.79 -9.05
C CYS A 29 -10.48 17.43 -8.87
N LEU A 30 -10.36 18.65 -9.42
CA LEU A 30 -9.26 19.55 -9.15
C LEU A 30 -9.14 19.68 -7.63
N GLN A 31 -8.05 19.20 -7.06
CA GLN A 31 -7.65 19.59 -5.72
C GLN A 31 -7.66 21.11 -5.67
N ALA A 32 -8.60 21.69 -4.94
CA ALA A 32 -8.56 23.10 -4.60
C ALA A 32 -7.44 23.28 -3.59
N TYR A 33 -6.20 23.39 -4.08
CA TYR A 33 -5.15 24.07 -3.36
C TYR A 33 -5.67 25.48 -3.01
N PRO A 34 -5.26 26.05 -1.86
CA PRO A 34 -5.58 27.43 -1.54
C PRO A 34 -5.28 28.29 -2.77
N LYS A 35 -6.22 29.17 -3.14
CA LYS A 35 -6.07 30.19 -4.18
C LYS A 35 -4.87 31.06 -3.80
N GLY A 36 -3.66 30.59 -4.09
CA GLY A 36 -2.49 31.41 -4.21
C GLY A 36 -2.79 32.43 -5.29
N SER A 37 -2.48 33.69 -5.01
CA SER A 37 -2.60 34.79 -5.96
C SER A 37 -2.14 34.35 -7.37
N PRO A 38 -2.83 34.76 -8.44
CA PRO A 38 -2.39 34.51 -9.80
C PRO A 38 -1.16 35.38 -10.07
N HIS A 39 -0.01 34.95 -9.55
CA HIS A 39 1.25 35.45 -10.05
C HIS A 39 1.30 35.02 -11.51
N ALA A 40 1.37 36.01 -12.40
CA ALA A 40 1.69 35.79 -13.79
C ALA A 40 2.90 34.85 -13.86
N PHE A 41 2.67 33.64 -14.37
CA PHE A 41 3.73 32.66 -14.64
C PHE A 41 4.58 33.22 -15.78
N VAL A 42 5.54 34.07 -15.43
CA VAL A 42 6.61 34.47 -16.35
C VAL A 42 7.45 33.20 -16.59
N GLY A 43 7.57 32.81 -17.86
CA GLY A 43 8.35 31.64 -18.28
C GLY A 43 9.77 31.75 -17.74
N GLY A 44 10.19 30.73 -16.99
CA GLY A 44 11.46 30.74 -16.28
C GLY A 44 12.25 29.49 -16.64
N PRO A 45 13.60 29.56 -16.71
CA PRO A 45 14.39 28.40 -17.05
C PRO A 45 14.16 27.31 -16.00
N TRP A 46 13.71 26.17 -16.47
CA TRP A 46 13.59 24.96 -15.66
C TRP A 46 14.96 24.40 -15.35
N GLU A 47 15.11 23.74 -14.22
CA GLU A 47 16.35 23.05 -13.87
C GLU A 47 16.08 21.71 -13.18
N ILE A 48 17.11 20.87 -13.24
CA ILE A 48 17.14 19.58 -12.57
C ILE A 48 18.33 19.61 -11.63
N ALA A 49 18.04 19.51 -10.34
CA ALA A 49 19.05 19.35 -9.31
C ALA A 49 19.20 17.86 -9.00
N VAL A 50 20.44 17.38 -9.03
CA VAL A 50 20.80 15.99 -8.74
C VAL A 50 21.75 15.98 -7.57
N SER A 51 21.33 15.39 -6.46
CA SER A 51 22.15 15.23 -5.25
C SER A 51 22.63 13.79 -5.13
N VAL A 52 23.93 13.59 -4.92
CA VAL A 52 24.56 12.26 -4.75
C VAL A 52 25.53 12.23 -3.57
N GLY A 53 25.66 11.07 -2.92
CA GLY A 53 26.70 10.78 -1.95
C GLY A 53 26.63 11.51 -0.60
N SER A 54 27.70 11.34 0.20
CA SER A 54 27.99 12.06 1.44
C SER A 54 29.49 12.43 1.48
N PRO A 55 29.88 13.72 1.56
CA PRO A 55 29.00 14.88 1.63
C PRO A 55 28.18 15.04 0.34
N VAL A 56 26.97 15.59 0.47
CA VAL A 56 26.02 15.72 -0.63
C VAL A 56 26.60 16.67 -1.68
N GLN A 57 26.90 16.15 -2.87
CA GLN A 57 27.25 16.96 -4.02
C GLN A 57 26.00 17.20 -4.87
N GLU A 58 25.61 18.47 -5.04
CA GLU A 58 24.49 18.86 -5.90
C GLU A 58 24.99 19.28 -7.29
N PHE A 59 24.43 18.69 -8.34
CA PHE A 59 24.65 19.04 -9.73
C PHE A 59 23.39 19.67 -10.31
N ILE A 60 23.50 20.87 -10.89
CA ILE A 60 22.36 21.61 -11.45
C ILE A 60 22.44 21.61 -12.97
N PHE A 61 21.36 21.18 -13.62
CA PHE A 61 21.29 21.08 -15.07
C PHE A 61 20.09 21.89 -15.59
N PRO A 62 20.30 22.89 -16.48
CA PRO A 62 19.19 23.63 -17.06
C PRO A 62 18.38 22.75 -18.01
N VAL A 63 17.07 22.94 -18.06
CA VAL A 63 16.15 22.25 -18.97
C VAL A 63 15.46 23.29 -19.86
N LYS A 64 15.56 23.09 -21.17
CA LYS A 64 14.83 23.90 -22.16
C LYS A 64 13.55 23.17 -22.53
N VAL A 65 12.42 23.81 -22.29
CA VAL A 65 11.09 23.35 -22.72
C VAL A 65 10.62 24.33 -23.80
N PRO A 66 10.36 23.88 -25.05
CA PRO A 66 9.98 24.78 -26.14
C PRO A 66 8.68 25.55 -25.92
N ASP A 67 7.68 24.90 -25.33
CA ASP A 67 6.37 25.47 -24.99
C ASP A 67 5.89 24.84 -23.68
N GLU A 68 5.84 25.64 -22.61
CA GLU A 68 5.48 25.14 -21.26
C GLU A 68 4.05 24.65 -21.16
N ASN A 69 3.18 25.00 -22.12
CA ASN A 69 1.80 24.53 -22.15
C ASN A 69 1.65 23.27 -22.99
N LYS A 70 2.69 22.84 -23.72
CA LYS A 70 2.60 21.67 -24.59
C LYS A 70 3.53 20.56 -24.17
N SER A 71 3.04 19.33 -24.27
CA SER A 71 3.92 18.18 -24.11
C SER A 71 4.93 18.13 -25.27
N SER A 72 6.21 17.97 -24.93
CA SER A 72 7.29 17.94 -25.91
C SER A 72 8.27 16.81 -25.59
N LYS A 73 8.84 16.19 -26.64
CA LYS A 73 9.99 15.29 -26.44
C LYS A 73 11.16 16.08 -25.87
N LEU A 74 11.88 15.45 -24.97
CA LEU A 74 13.19 15.90 -24.52
C LEU A 74 14.19 14.85 -25.04
N GLU A 75 15.37 15.28 -25.45
CA GLU A 75 16.45 14.37 -25.89
C GLU A 75 17.75 14.74 -25.18
N LYS A 76 17.63 15.19 -23.93
CA LYS A 76 18.78 15.57 -23.12
C LYS A 76 19.25 14.38 -22.29
N ARG A 77 20.54 14.09 -22.35
CA ARG A 77 21.21 13.12 -21.47
C ARG A 77 22.05 13.88 -20.45
N LEU A 78 21.94 13.50 -19.20
CA LEU A 78 22.73 14.01 -18.10
C LEU A 78 23.70 12.91 -17.65
N PRO A 79 25.00 13.03 -17.97
CA PRO A 79 26.00 12.23 -17.28
C PRO A 79 26.16 12.75 -15.85
N ILE A 80 26.05 11.87 -14.87
CA ILE A 80 26.39 12.21 -13.49
C ILE A 80 27.83 11.77 -13.27
N MET A 81 28.74 12.74 -13.37
CA MET A 81 30.19 12.50 -13.25
C MET A 81 30.52 11.75 -11.96
N GLY A 82 31.39 10.74 -12.05
CA GLY A 82 31.78 9.92 -10.91
C GLY A 82 30.77 8.81 -10.54
N THR A 83 29.69 8.64 -11.30
CA THR A 83 28.71 7.55 -11.08
C THR A 83 28.46 6.79 -12.39
N PRO A 84 28.07 5.50 -12.32
CA PRO A 84 27.60 4.74 -13.49
C PRO A 84 26.17 5.10 -13.91
N VAL A 85 25.52 6.07 -13.25
CA VAL A 85 24.13 6.46 -13.50
C VAL A 85 24.07 7.44 -14.66
N LYS A 86 23.17 7.17 -15.62
CA LYS A 86 22.82 8.11 -16.69
C LYS A 86 21.34 8.45 -16.61
N ILE A 87 21.00 9.73 -16.75
CA ILE A 87 19.61 10.17 -16.83
C ILE A 87 19.33 10.67 -18.24
N ARG A 88 18.34 10.10 -18.91
CA ARG A 88 17.80 10.57 -20.19
C ARG A 88 16.44 11.21 -19.93
N PHE A 89 16.25 12.46 -20.31
CA PHE A 89 14.92 13.07 -20.32
C PHE A 89 14.23 12.69 -21.61
N ASP A 90 13.05 12.09 -21.51
CA ASP A 90 12.31 11.57 -22.67
C ASP A 90 11.19 12.53 -23.08
N ARG A 91 10.50 13.14 -22.10
CA ARG A 91 9.32 13.98 -22.36
C ARG A 91 9.05 14.98 -21.25
N TYR A 92 8.64 16.18 -21.62
CA TYR A 92 7.99 17.15 -20.75
C TYR A 92 6.46 16.97 -20.82
N VAL A 93 5.80 17.00 -19.66
CA VAL A 93 4.34 16.96 -19.55
C VAL A 93 3.84 18.16 -18.73
N PRO A 94 3.00 19.05 -19.29
CA PRO A 94 2.57 20.28 -18.62
C PRO A 94 1.47 20.05 -17.56
N ALA A 95 0.71 18.98 -17.69
CA ALA A 95 -0.40 18.63 -16.81
C ALA A 95 -0.37 17.14 -16.47
N LEU A 96 0.58 16.74 -15.63
CA LEU A 96 0.69 15.38 -15.11
C LEU A 96 -0.52 15.05 -14.23
N SER A 97 -1.19 13.94 -14.54
CA SER A 97 -2.12 13.28 -13.65
C SER A 97 -1.68 11.83 -13.45
N TRP A 98 -1.81 11.35 -12.23
CA TRP A 98 -1.73 9.93 -11.93
C TRP A 98 -3.11 9.32 -12.02
N GLU A 99 -3.17 8.08 -12.49
CA GLU A 99 -4.34 7.24 -12.52
C GLU A 99 -3.98 5.89 -11.91
N THR A 100 -4.83 5.41 -10.99
CA THR A 100 -4.69 4.08 -10.42
C THR A 100 -5.57 3.13 -11.21
N ILE A 101 -4.95 2.14 -11.83
CA ILE A 101 -5.62 1.04 -12.51
C ILE A 101 -5.68 -0.13 -11.55
N VAL A 102 -6.86 -0.71 -11.40
CA VAL A 102 -7.08 -1.91 -10.59
C VAL A 102 -7.27 -3.09 -11.53
N THR A 103 -6.43 -4.11 -11.37
CA THR A 103 -6.55 -5.35 -12.16
C THR A 103 -6.86 -6.51 -11.23
N GLU A 104 -7.98 -7.19 -11.46
CA GLU A 104 -8.28 -8.43 -10.74
C GLU A 104 -7.30 -9.54 -11.14
N LYS A 105 -6.66 -10.15 -10.16
CA LYS A 105 -5.68 -11.22 -10.34
C LYS A 105 -5.91 -12.31 -9.29
N PRO A 106 -6.30 -13.54 -9.68
CA PRO A 106 -6.52 -14.62 -8.72
C PRO A 106 -5.31 -14.83 -7.81
N GLY A 107 -5.56 -14.90 -6.49
CA GLY A 107 -4.52 -15.11 -5.48
C GLY A 107 -3.74 -13.85 -5.08
N SER A 108 -3.95 -12.70 -5.70
CA SER A 108 -3.36 -11.43 -5.23
C SER A 108 -4.08 -10.91 -3.98
N GLY A 109 -3.56 -9.84 -3.38
CA GLY A 109 -4.15 -9.16 -2.23
C GLY A 109 -5.51 -8.50 -2.46
N ALA A 110 -5.98 -7.79 -1.43
CA ALA A 110 -7.19 -6.98 -1.50
C ALA A 110 -6.85 -5.52 -1.85
N VAL A 111 -7.78 -4.83 -2.50
CA VAL A 111 -7.68 -3.41 -2.85
C VAL A 111 -8.96 -2.70 -2.44
N ALA A 112 -8.85 -1.47 -1.92
CA ALA A 112 -10.01 -0.64 -1.57
C ALA A 112 -9.83 0.83 -2.02
N SER A 113 -10.87 1.42 -2.63
CA SER A 113 -10.97 2.87 -2.86
C SER A 113 -11.65 3.51 -1.67
N ILE A 114 -11.01 4.51 -1.09
CA ILE A 114 -11.49 5.23 0.08
C ILE A 114 -11.48 6.72 -0.24
N VAL A 115 -12.60 7.40 0.04
CA VAL A 115 -12.71 8.86 -0.06
C VAL A 115 -12.82 9.44 1.34
N PHE A 116 -11.82 10.23 1.72
CA PHE A 116 -11.79 10.98 2.97
C PHE A 116 -12.44 12.34 2.77
N LYS A 117 -13.25 12.76 3.75
CA LYS A 117 -13.98 14.03 3.77
C LYS A 117 -13.75 14.72 5.13
N GLY A 118 -13.70 16.05 5.12
CA GLY A 118 -13.64 16.89 6.32
C GLY A 118 -13.37 18.36 5.98
N PRO A 119 -13.18 19.23 7.00
CA PRO A 119 -12.83 20.62 6.77
C PRO A 119 -11.57 20.74 5.91
N ASN A 120 -11.73 21.30 4.70
CA ASN A 120 -10.67 21.44 3.69
C ASN A 120 -10.02 20.10 3.25
N LEU A 121 -10.66 18.97 3.53
CA LEU A 121 -10.20 17.64 3.12
C LEU A 121 -11.22 17.00 2.19
N HIS A 122 -10.79 16.75 0.96
CA HIS A 122 -11.50 15.87 0.03
C HIS A 122 -10.46 15.09 -0.76
N GLN A 123 -10.21 13.84 -0.35
CA GLN A 123 -9.11 13.05 -0.91
C GLN A 123 -9.53 11.61 -1.14
N GLN A 124 -9.35 11.14 -2.37
CA GLN A 124 -9.47 9.73 -2.71
C GLN A 124 -8.12 9.04 -2.60
N MET A 125 -8.10 7.84 -2.01
CA MET A 125 -6.92 6.99 -1.88
C MET A 125 -7.24 5.54 -2.20
N TRP A 126 -6.24 4.83 -2.67
CA TRP A 126 -6.31 3.38 -2.92
C TRP A 126 -5.43 2.66 -1.90
N LEU A 127 -6.03 1.81 -1.08
CA LEU A 127 -5.31 0.86 -0.24
C LEU A 127 -5.09 -0.45 -1.01
N ASP A 128 -3.92 -1.06 -0.82
CA ASP A 128 -3.53 -2.30 -1.51
C ASP A 128 -2.75 -3.19 -0.53
N THR A 129 -3.24 -4.40 -0.25
CA THR A 129 -2.58 -5.29 0.71
C THR A 129 -1.27 -5.87 0.19
N ASN A 130 -0.98 -5.76 -1.11
CA ASN A 130 0.29 -6.22 -1.68
C ASN A 130 1.41 -5.16 -1.53
N GLU A 131 1.06 -3.92 -1.22
CA GLU A 131 2.00 -2.82 -1.04
C GLU A 131 2.01 -2.37 0.42
N SER A 132 3.05 -2.71 1.18
CA SER A 132 3.14 -2.41 2.62
C SER A 132 2.90 -0.94 2.96
N LYS A 133 3.33 -0.01 2.11
CA LYS A 133 3.12 1.45 2.27
C LYS A 133 1.69 1.93 2.00
N LYS A 134 0.85 1.09 1.36
CA LYS A 134 -0.56 1.37 1.04
C LYS A 134 -1.53 0.46 1.79
N GLN A 135 -1.04 -0.35 2.73
CA GLN A 135 -1.90 -1.21 3.55
C GLN A 135 -2.72 -0.41 4.56
N SER A 136 -2.26 0.77 4.95
CA SER A 136 -2.94 1.60 5.92
C SER A 136 -2.68 3.08 5.72
N VAL A 137 -3.58 3.89 6.26
CA VAL A 137 -3.44 5.33 6.43
C VAL A 137 -3.58 5.60 7.92
N THR A 138 -2.69 6.39 8.50
CA THR A 138 -2.71 6.74 9.92
C THR A 138 -2.51 8.24 10.09
N SER A 139 -3.12 8.80 11.13
CA SER A 139 -3.10 10.22 11.45
C SER A 139 -3.31 10.43 12.96
N SER A 140 -3.25 11.67 13.42
CA SER A 140 -3.58 12.02 14.81
C SER A 140 -5.06 11.81 15.17
N ILE A 141 -5.95 11.77 14.17
CA ILE A 141 -7.40 11.63 14.35
C ILE A 141 -7.90 10.22 14.08
N GLY A 142 -7.01 9.25 13.91
CA GLY A 142 -7.37 7.86 13.62
C GLY A 142 -6.66 7.28 12.40
N GLY A 143 -7.08 6.08 12.00
CA GLY A 143 -6.46 5.37 10.90
C GLY A 143 -7.35 4.31 10.29
N ILE A 144 -7.00 3.88 9.09
CA ILE A 144 -7.70 2.83 8.36
C ILE A 144 -6.67 1.84 7.84
N ALA A 145 -6.83 0.57 8.16
CA ALA A 145 -6.04 -0.52 7.58
C ALA A 145 -6.91 -1.42 6.69
N LEU A 146 -6.33 -1.91 5.60
CA LEU A 146 -6.94 -2.90 4.73
C LEU A 146 -6.36 -4.27 5.00
N LYS A 147 -7.23 -5.25 5.25
CA LYS A 147 -6.85 -6.63 5.55
C LYS A 147 -7.62 -7.59 4.66
N LYS A 148 -6.90 -8.53 4.04
CA LYS A 148 -7.51 -9.61 3.26
C LYS A 148 -7.79 -10.79 4.18
N ILE A 149 -8.98 -11.38 4.03
CA ILE A 149 -9.34 -12.69 4.57
C ILE A 149 -9.76 -13.57 3.38
N GLN A 150 -9.29 -14.80 3.31
CA GLN A 150 -9.51 -15.74 2.22
C GLN A 150 -10.90 -16.38 2.30
N ASN A 151 -11.34 -16.74 3.50
CA ASN A 151 -12.61 -17.42 3.72
C ASN A 151 -13.62 -16.48 4.37
N SER A 152 -14.75 -16.27 3.71
CA SER A 152 -15.85 -15.43 4.21
C SER A 152 -16.38 -15.89 5.57
N TYR A 153 -16.39 -17.19 5.84
CA TYR A 153 -16.83 -17.74 7.13
C TYR A 153 -15.90 -17.32 8.29
N THR A 154 -14.61 -17.11 7.99
CA THR A 154 -13.65 -16.59 8.98
C THR A 154 -14.03 -15.17 9.40
N ILE A 155 -14.51 -14.31 8.49
CA ILE A 155 -14.90 -12.93 8.82
C ILE A 155 -16.05 -12.90 9.84
N GLU A 156 -17.08 -13.71 9.64
CA GLU A 156 -18.24 -13.75 10.57
C GLU A 156 -17.81 -14.21 11.98
N LYS A 157 -16.93 -15.22 12.06
CA LYS A 157 -16.34 -15.67 13.34
C LYS A 157 -15.44 -14.62 13.97
N LEU A 158 -14.61 -13.98 13.16
CA LEU A 158 -13.70 -12.91 13.59
C LEU A 158 -14.50 -11.74 14.16
N SER A 159 -15.60 -11.38 13.52
CA SER A 159 -16.51 -10.33 13.98
C SER A 159 -17.06 -10.62 15.39
N ALA A 160 -17.59 -11.82 15.61
CA ALA A 160 -18.07 -12.22 16.94
C ALA A 160 -16.94 -12.20 17.97
N ALA A 161 -15.77 -12.74 17.63
CA ALA A 161 -14.65 -12.85 18.57
C ALA A 161 -14.00 -11.49 18.92
N LEU A 162 -13.88 -10.57 17.96
CA LEU A 162 -13.35 -9.23 18.18
C LEU A 162 -14.28 -8.40 19.05
N THR A 163 -15.60 -8.45 18.78
CA THR A 163 -16.60 -7.70 19.56
C THR A 163 -16.73 -8.21 21.00
N SER A 164 -16.42 -9.50 21.27
CA SER A 164 -16.29 -10.02 22.62
C SER A 164 -14.93 -9.81 23.27
N GLY A 165 -13.96 -9.21 22.57
CA GLY A 165 -12.58 -9.02 23.07
C GLY A 165 -11.80 -10.33 23.25
N SER A 166 -12.21 -11.42 22.60
CA SER A 166 -11.66 -12.76 22.83
C SER A 166 -10.54 -13.14 21.84
N THR A 167 -10.21 -12.27 20.90
CA THR A 167 -9.15 -12.50 19.92
C THR A 167 -8.41 -11.22 19.57
N PRO A 168 -7.07 -11.29 19.39
CA PRO A 168 -6.30 -10.22 18.80
C PRO A 168 -6.20 -10.31 17.26
N GLY A 169 -6.71 -11.37 16.61
CA GLY A 169 -6.64 -11.50 15.15
C GLY A 169 -6.75 -12.92 14.60
N VAL A 170 -6.05 -13.16 13.49
CA VAL A 170 -6.12 -14.40 12.70
C VAL A 170 -4.71 -14.97 12.47
N LEU A 171 -4.58 -16.29 12.60
CA LEU A 171 -3.42 -17.05 12.14
C LEU A 171 -3.68 -17.60 10.74
N LEU A 172 -2.75 -17.32 9.83
CA LEU A 172 -2.71 -17.85 8.47
C LEU A 172 -1.67 -18.96 8.42
N VAL A 173 -2.08 -20.19 8.10
CA VAL A 173 -1.22 -21.38 8.14
C VAL A 173 -1.20 -22.04 6.77
N TRP A 174 -0.03 -22.11 6.13
CA TRP A 174 0.15 -22.84 4.88
C TRP A 174 0.71 -24.23 5.16
N LYS A 175 0.08 -25.23 4.54
CA LYS A 175 0.59 -26.60 4.52
C LYS A 175 1.54 -26.73 3.34
N GLU A 176 2.82 -27.01 3.59
CA GLU A 176 3.83 -27.18 2.54
C GLU A 176 3.75 -26.03 1.51
N ASP A 177 3.67 -26.35 0.21
CA ASP A 177 3.58 -25.42 -0.90
C ASP A 177 2.14 -25.02 -1.28
N ALA A 178 1.18 -25.17 -0.35
CA ALA A 178 -0.20 -24.77 -0.61
C ALA A 178 -0.25 -23.28 -1.02
N LYS A 179 -1.08 -22.96 -2.02
CA LYS A 179 -1.24 -21.56 -2.48
C LYS A 179 -2.14 -20.72 -1.56
N LYS A 180 -2.91 -21.37 -0.69
CA LYS A 180 -3.88 -20.71 0.19
C LYS A 180 -3.66 -21.15 1.63
N PRO A 181 -3.69 -20.22 2.60
CA PRO A 181 -3.62 -20.57 4.01
C PRO A 181 -4.94 -21.19 4.49
N LEU A 182 -4.83 -22.00 5.53
CA LEU A 182 -5.90 -22.25 6.49
C LEU A 182 -5.96 -21.05 7.45
N GLU A 183 -7.16 -20.65 7.84
CA GLU A 183 -7.37 -19.47 8.68
C GLU A 183 -7.96 -19.88 10.02
N TYR A 184 -7.34 -19.41 11.10
CA TYR A 184 -7.79 -19.69 12.46
C TYR A 184 -7.90 -18.40 13.24
N ILE A 185 -9.05 -18.17 13.91
CA ILE A 185 -9.17 -17.10 14.89
C ILE A 185 -8.24 -17.43 16.05
N VAL A 186 -7.41 -16.46 16.44
CA VAL A 186 -6.49 -16.63 17.56
C VAL A 186 -7.27 -16.81 18.86
N ASP A 187 -6.94 -17.87 19.59
CA ASP A 187 -7.46 -18.17 20.92
C ASP A 187 -6.31 -18.78 21.73
N THR A 188 -5.80 -18.05 22.71
CA THR A 188 -4.62 -18.46 23.50
C THR A 188 -4.91 -19.63 24.45
N SER A 189 -6.18 -19.95 24.68
CA SER A 189 -6.59 -21.10 25.50
C SER A 189 -6.63 -22.42 24.72
N LYS A 190 -6.58 -22.36 23.38
CA LYS A 190 -6.77 -23.54 22.51
C LYS A 190 -5.50 -23.95 21.79
N THR A 191 -5.41 -25.26 21.57
CA THR A 191 -4.44 -25.86 20.66
C THR A 191 -5.15 -26.27 19.37
N ILE A 192 -4.60 -25.84 18.24
CA ILE A 192 -5.14 -26.08 16.90
C ILE A 192 -4.38 -27.26 16.29
N ALA A 193 -5.08 -28.35 16.00
CA ALA A 193 -4.53 -29.44 15.19
C ALA A 193 -4.58 -29.07 13.71
N ILE A 194 -3.49 -29.27 12.98
CA ILE A 194 -3.41 -28.92 11.55
C ILE A 194 -3.87 -30.10 10.69
N PRO A 195 -4.98 -29.98 9.94
CA PRO A 195 -5.54 -31.12 9.22
C PRO A 195 -4.59 -31.71 8.17
N GLY A 196 -4.35 -33.02 8.28
CA GLY A 196 -3.48 -33.77 7.38
C GLY A 196 -2.00 -33.71 7.74
N THR A 197 -1.64 -33.22 8.92
CA THR A 197 -0.27 -33.27 9.45
C THR A 197 -0.29 -33.73 10.92
N ASN A 198 0.86 -34.06 11.49
CA ASN A 198 1.01 -34.31 12.94
C ASN A 198 1.33 -33.02 13.73
N PHE A 199 1.27 -31.85 13.09
CA PHE A 199 1.56 -30.59 13.74
C PHE A 199 0.36 -30.05 14.50
N LYS A 200 0.65 -29.46 15.66
CA LYS A 200 -0.27 -28.69 16.49
C LYS A 200 0.31 -27.31 16.70
N ILE A 201 -0.55 -26.28 16.68
CA ILE A 201 -0.18 -24.90 16.93
C ILE A 201 -0.92 -24.41 18.16
N LYS A 202 -0.21 -23.80 19.11
CA LYS A 202 -0.79 -23.07 20.24
C LYS A 202 -0.35 -21.62 20.18
N ALA A 203 -1.30 -20.68 20.23
CA ALA A 203 -1.00 -19.28 20.48
C ALA A 203 -0.71 -19.13 21.98
N ALA A 204 0.55 -18.91 22.35
CA ALA A 204 0.97 -18.89 23.73
C ALA A 204 0.75 -17.53 24.38
N GLU A 205 1.07 -16.45 23.68
CA GLU A 205 1.10 -15.11 24.24
C GLU A 205 0.90 -14.05 23.15
N TYR A 206 0.14 -13.00 23.45
CA TYR A 206 -0.05 -11.85 22.57
C TYR A 206 0.51 -10.59 23.22
N ILE A 207 1.23 -9.78 22.44
CA ILE A 207 1.78 -8.50 22.88
C ILE A 207 1.38 -7.41 21.87
N PRO A 208 0.66 -6.36 22.28
CA PRO A 208 0.18 -5.32 21.37
C PRO A 208 1.30 -4.40 20.86
N HIS A 209 2.31 -4.10 21.70
CA HIS A 209 3.45 -3.28 21.30
C HIS A 209 4.76 -3.98 21.65
N TYR A 210 5.10 -4.99 20.84
CA TYR A 210 6.31 -5.78 21.05
C TYR A 210 7.55 -4.90 21.12
N SER A 211 8.27 -5.04 22.24
CA SER A 211 9.55 -4.43 22.52
C SER A 211 10.44 -5.41 23.29
N ILE A 212 11.73 -5.11 23.38
CA ILE A 212 12.69 -5.88 24.17
C ILE A 212 13.27 -4.92 25.21
N ASP A 213 13.17 -5.30 26.48
CA ASP A 213 13.82 -4.54 27.55
C ASP A 213 15.34 -4.58 27.34
N THR A 214 15.97 -3.40 27.29
CA THR A 214 17.39 -3.31 26.98
C THR A 214 18.30 -3.88 28.06
N THR A 215 17.81 -3.99 29.29
CA THR A 215 18.54 -4.44 30.48
C THR A 215 18.36 -5.95 30.67
N SER A 216 17.13 -6.44 30.78
CA SER A 216 16.84 -7.86 30.99
C SER A 216 16.94 -8.69 29.71
N LYS A 217 16.86 -8.06 28.53
CA LYS A 217 16.74 -8.72 27.21
C LYS A 217 15.47 -9.57 27.08
N GLU A 218 14.50 -9.35 27.94
CA GLU A 218 13.21 -10.04 27.89
C GLU A 218 12.24 -9.28 27.00
N VAL A 219 11.29 -10.02 26.43
CA VAL A 219 10.21 -9.44 25.65
C VAL A 219 9.23 -8.74 26.59
N THR A 220 8.80 -7.54 26.21
CA THR A 220 7.82 -6.74 26.96
C THR A 220 6.88 -6.01 26.00
N SER A 221 5.83 -5.40 26.54
CA SER A 221 4.97 -4.47 25.81
C SER A 221 5.33 -3.02 26.15
N ALA A 222 5.63 -2.20 25.14
CA ALA A 222 5.91 -0.77 25.33
C ALA A 222 4.64 0.08 25.56
N SER A 223 3.47 -0.45 25.21
CA SER A 223 2.15 0.15 25.47
C SER A 223 1.04 -0.89 25.29
N ASP A 224 -0.15 -0.59 25.79
CA ASP A 224 -1.34 -1.43 25.54
C ASP A 224 -1.93 -1.27 24.14
N LYS A 225 -1.55 -0.21 23.41
CA LYS A 225 -1.98 0.03 22.03
C LYS A 225 -1.30 -0.94 21.06
N PRO A 226 -2.02 -1.52 20.08
CA PRO A 226 -1.48 -2.50 19.14
C PRO A 226 -0.61 -1.85 18.03
N LEU A 227 0.46 -1.17 18.42
CA LEU A 227 1.37 -0.44 17.53
C LEU A 227 2.41 -1.33 16.87
N ASN A 228 2.81 -2.43 17.52
CA ASN A 228 3.67 -3.46 16.94
C ASN A 228 3.20 -4.85 17.40
N PRO A 229 2.03 -5.30 16.92
CA PRO A 229 1.41 -6.52 17.43
C PRO A 229 2.24 -7.76 17.12
N ALA A 230 2.42 -8.58 18.14
CA ALA A 230 3.15 -9.84 18.05
C ALA A 230 2.41 -10.97 18.75
N LEU A 231 2.50 -12.16 18.18
CA LEU A 231 1.94 -13.38 18.75
C LEU A 231 3.05 -14.43 18.89
N LYS A 232 3.27 -14.90 20.12
CA LYS A 232 4.12 -16.06 20.37
C LYS A 232 3.32 -17.30 20.02
N VAL A 233 3.84 -18.11 19.10
CA VAL A 233 3.27 -19.40 18.74
C VAL A 233 4.21 -20.53 19.18
N SER A 234 3.62 -21.63 19.61
CA SER A 234 4.30 -22.90 19.85
C SER A 234 3.80 -23.91 18.82
N VAL A 235 4.71 -24.40 17.99
CA VAL A 235 4.43 -25.42 16.98
C VAL A 235 5.08 -26.72 17.40
N SER A 236 4.26 -27.74 17.64
CA SER A 236 4.71 -29.04 18.14
C SER A 236 4.30 -30.18 17.22
N ASN A 237 5.15 -31.20 17.09
CA ASN A 237 4.78 -32.54 16.64
C ASN A 237 5.13 -33.55 17.74
N ASP A 238 5.13 -34.85 17.43
CA ASP A 238 5.41 -35.92 18.41
C ASP A 238 6.87 -35.93 18.90
N GLU A 239 7.79 -35.23 18.23
CA GLU A 239 9.23 -35.27 18.49
C GLU A 239 9.78 -33.96 19.05
N LYS A 240 9.26 -32.81 18.59
CA LYS A 240 9.80 -31.49 18.87
C LYS A 240 8.71 -30.43 19.04
N THR A 241 9.03 -29.44 19.87
CA THR A 241 8.27 -28.19 20.00
C THR A 241 9.19 -27.01 19.68
N VAL A 242 8.73 -26.11 18.83
CA VAL A 242 9.43 -24.89 18.45
C VAL A 242 8.55 -23.69 18.78
N GLU A 243 9.11 -22.70 19.47
CA GLU A 243 8.42 -21.45 19.76
C GLU A 243 9.00 -20.29 18.95
N GLN A 244 8.13 -19.40 18.47
CA GLN A 244 8.53 -18.22 17.73
C GLN A 244 7.54 -17.06 17.90
N TRP A 245 8.05 -15.83 17.89
CA TRP A 245 7.24 -14.63 17.77
C TRP A 245 6.91 -14.32 16.30
N LEU A 246 5.63 -14.15 16.01
CA LEU A 246 5.11 -13.70 14.72
C LEU A 246 4.69 -12.24 14.83
N TRP A 247 5.30 -11.36 14.05
CA TRP A 247 4.96 -9.94 14.02
C TRP A 247 3.95 -9.69 12.92
N SER A 248 2.89 -8.92 13.20
CA SER A 248 1.87 -8.73 12.16
C SER A 248 2.33 -7.80 11.03
N LYS A 249 3.30 -6.92 11.30
CA LYS A 249 3.85 -5.98 10.30
C LYS A 249 5.02 -6.57 9.50
N PHE A 250 5.63 -7.64 10.00
CA PHE A 250 6.86 -8.22 9.46
C PHE A 250 6.73 -9.74 9.41
N PRO A 251 6.72 -10.35 8.21
CA PRO A 251 6.52 -11.80 8.06
C PRO A 251 7.57 -12.66 8.78
N THR A 252 8.74 -12.10 9.09
CA THR A 252 9.83 -12.79 9.78
C THR A 252 10.35 -11.96 10.94
N SER A 253 10.53 -12.60 12.10
CA SER A 253 11.25 -12.00 13.22
C SER A 253 12.75 -11.96 12.89
N PRO A 254 13.47 -10.86 13.14
CA PRO A 254 14.92 -10.75 13.01
C PRO A 254 15.66 -11.60 14.06
N HIS A 255 14.95 -12.22 15.00
CA HIS A 255 15.50 -13.07 16.05
C HIS A 255 15.08 -14.54 15.91
N VAL A 256 14.85 -15.01 14.67
CA VAL A 256 14.56 -16.42 14.38
C VAL A 256 15.75 -17.28 14.78
N LYS A 257 15.59 -18.07 15.84
CA LYS A 257 16.58 -19.10 16.23
C LYS A 257 16.38 -20.42 15.48
N TYR A 258 15.14 -20.71 15.07
CA TYR A 258 14.75 -21.95 14.39
C TYR A 258 13.68 -21.67 13.35
N GLU A 259 13.77 -22.28 12.17
CA GLU A 259 12.70 -22.21 11.18
C GLU A 259 11.48 -23.01 11.65
N LEU A 260 10.30 -22.40 11.56
CA LEU A 260 9.05 -23.10 11.81
C LEU A 260 8.84 -24.18 10.74
N PRO A 261 8.36 -25.38 11.12
CA PRO A 261 8.12 -26.46 10.17
C PRO A 261 6.91 -26.19 9.25
N LEU A 262 6.16 -25.13 9.52
CA LEU A 262 5.05 -24.65 8.72
C LEU A 262 5.25 -23.16 8.47
N ARG A 263 4.87 -22.68 7.28
CA ARG A 263 4.73 -21.23 7.07
C ARG A 263 3.49 -20.75 7.82
N ILE A 264 3.70 -19.85 8.76
CA ILE A 264 2.65 -19.28 9.61
C ILE A 264 2.83 -17.77 9.65
N GLU A 265 1.74 -17.04 9.44
CA GLU A 265 1.70 -15.59 9.57
C GLU A 265 0.61 -15.19 10.57
N PHE A 266 0.88 -14.15 11.35
CA PHE A 266 -0.12 -13.53 12.21
C PHE A 266 -0.63 -12.25 11.53
N GLN A 267 -1.95 -12.13 11.43
CA GLN A 267 -2.61 -10.93 10.95
C GLN A 267 -3.44 -10.36 12.10
N ASP A 268 -2.98 -9.24 12.66
CA ASP A 268 -3.66 -8.59 13.78
C ASP A 268 -5.04 -8.06 13.35
N PHE A 269 -5.97 -7.97 14.28
CA PHE A 269 -7.20 -7.19 14.14
C PHE A 269 -7.51 -6.41 15.42
N ASP A 270 -6.51 -6.27 16.28
CA ASP A 270 -6.64 -5.59 17.55
C ASP A 270 -6.81 -4.09 17.32
N LEU A 271 -7.91 -3.57 17.84
CA LEU A 271 -8.30 -2.16 17.78
C LEU A 271 -8.54 -1.60 19.20
N ASN A 272 -8.14 -2.34 20.24
CA ASN A 272 -8.30 -1.90 21.62
C ASN A 272 -7.52 -0.60 21.85
N ASP A 273 -8.16 0.35 22.54
CA ASP A 273 -7.61 1.68 22.85
C ASP A 273 -7.08 2.47 21.62
N MET A 274 -7.70 2.22 20.46
CA MET A 274 -7.41 2.88 19.19
C MET A 274 -8.61 3.66 18.65
N ASP A 275 -9.29 4.46 19.48
CA ASP A 275 -10.47 5.24 19.07
C ASP A 275 -10.30 5.93 17.71
N GLY A 276 -11.32 5.80 16.85
CA GLY A 276 -11.29 6.32 15.48
C GLY A 276 -10.37 5.55 14.52
N SER A 277 -9.85 4.40 14.95
CA SER A 277 -9.14 3.47 14.07
C SER A 277 -10.07 2.39 13.54
N HIS A 278 -9.83 2.01 12.30
CA HIS A 278 -10.67 1.11 11.55
C HIS A 278 -9.85 0.05 10.81
N ILE A 279 -10.43 -1.14 10.68
CA ILE A 279 -9.91 -2.19 9.80
C ILE A 279 -11.01 -2.58 8.82
N ILE A 280 -10.72 -2.46 7.53
CA ILE A 280 -11.55 -2.98 6.45
C ILE A 280 -11.08 -4.41 6.14
N ALA A 281 -11.93 -5.39 6.41
CA ALA A 281 -11.69 -6.79 6.09
C ALA A 281 -12.41 -7.19 4.80
N VAL A 282 -11.66 -7.67 3.81
CA VAL A 282 -12.21 -8.05 2.50
C VAL A 282 -12.03 -9.55 2.27
N ALA A 283 -13.13 -10.24 1.98
CA ALA A 283 -13.12 -11.63 1.51
C ALA A 283 -13.86 -11.78 0.18
N LYS A 284 -13.49 -12.80 -0.60
CA LYS A 284 -14.13 -13.07 -1.89
C LYS A 284 -15.59 -13.50 -1.69
N GLY A 285 -16.51 -12.88 -2.43
CA GLY A 285 -17.91 -13.31 -2.49
C GLY A 285 -18.77 -12.88 -1.30
N GLN A 286 -18.31 -11.91 -0.49
CA GLN A 286 -19.11 -11.27 0.55
C GLN A 286 -18.86 -9.74 0.56
N PRO A 287 -19.82 -8.95 1.08
CA PRO A 287 -19.56 -7.55 1.41
C PRO A 287 -18.38 -7.42 2.38
N PRO A 288 -17.55 -6.38 2.25
CA PRO A 288 -16.44 -6.16 3.17
C PRO A 288 -16.97 -5.79 4.55
N TYR A 289 -16.20 -6.11 5.59
CA TYR A 289 -16.50 -5.76 6.97
C TYR A 289 -15.67 -4.56 7.41
N LEU A 290 -16.27 -3.70 8.22
CA LEU A 290 -15.60 -2.64 8.95
C LEU A 290 -15.57 -3.01 10.43
N PHE A 291 -14.36 -3.14 10.97
CA PHE A 291 -14.10 -3.14 12.40
C PHE A 291 -13.68 -1.73 12.81
N SER A 292 -14.28 -1.19 13.86
CA SER A 292 -14.01 0.17 14.33
C SER A 292 -13.81 0.18 15.84
N SER A 293 -12.84 0.94 16.33
CA SER A 293 -12.75 1.26 17.76
C SER A 293 -13.55 2.52 18.06
N ILE A 294 -14.60 2.38 18.87
CA ILE A 294 -15.48 3.47 19.28
C ILE A 294 -15.65 3.37 20.80
N ASP A 295 -15.25 4.42 21.52
CA ASP A 295 -15.26 4.50 22.98
C ASP A 295 -14.54 3.31 23.65
N GLY A 296 -13.36 2.96 23.11
CA GLY A 296 -12.50 1.87 23.57
C GLY A 296 -13.03 0.46 23.27
N LYS A 297 -14.12 0.34 22.50
CA LYS A 297 -14.73 -0.96 22.15
C LYS A 297 -14.72 -1.21 20.65
N VAL A 298 -14.46 -2.46 20.28
CA VAL A 298 -14.53 -2.89 18.89
C VAL A 298 -15.98 -3.11 18.49
N GLN A 299 -16.41 -2.41 17.44
CA GLN A 299 -17.67 -2.63 16.75
C GLN A 299 -17.40 -3.23 15.37
N ALA A 300 -18.32 -4.07 14.91
CA ALA A 300 -18.22 -4.74 13.61
C ALA A 300 -19.50 -4.53 12.81
N GLN A 301 -19.37 -4.15 11.54
CA GLN A 301 -20.50 -4.00 10.62
C GLN A 301 -20.11 -4.32 9.18
N LYS A 302 -21.08 -4.77 8.38
CA LYS A 302 -20.90 -4.89 6.91
C LYS A 302 -20.87 -3.49 6.31
N ILE A 303 -19.89 -3.24 5.47
CA ILE A 303 -19.78 -2.00 4.71
C ILE A 303 -20.84 -2.00 3.61
N LYS A 304 -21.59 -0.91 3.51
CA LYS A 304 -22.46 -0.61 2.37
C LYS A 304 -21.84 0.52 1.56
N SER A 305 -22.10 0.50 0.25
CA SER A 305 -21.70 1.60 -0.64
C SER A 305 -22.37 2.89 -0.16
N GLU A 306 -21.66 4.01 -0.25
CA GLU A 306 -22.10 5.36 0.14
C GLU A 306 -22.25 5.63 1.65
N ASP A 307 -22.20 4.60 2.51
CA ASP A 307 -22.19 4.81 3.95
C ASP A 307 -20.95 5.61 4.37
N THR A 308 -21.17 6.58 5.26
CA THR A 308 -20.13 7.45 5.81
C THR A 308 -19.71 6.95 7.18
N TYR A 309 -18.42 6.77 7.38
CA TYR A 309 -17.81 6.31 8.62
C TYR A 309 -16.92 7.40 9.20
N PHE A 310 -16.98 7.63 10.51
CA PHE A 310 -16.27 8.73 11.17
C PHE A 310 -14.96 8.27 11.79
N LEU A 311 -13.96 9.15 11.73
CA LEU A 311 -12.71 8.99 12.48
C LEU A 311 -12.91 9.47 13.93
N ALA A 312 -11.83 9.57 14.73
CA ALA A 312 -11.93 9.98 16.13
C ALA A 312 -12.50 11.40 16.26
N ASP A 313 -12.02 12.30 15.40
CA ASP A 313 -12.63 13.59 15.18
C ASP A 313 -13.79 13.46 14.19
N LYS A 314 -15.01 13.68 14.67
CA LYS A 314 -16.25 13.50 13.92
C LYS A 314 -16.45 14.51 12.79
N GLU A 315 -15.62 15.55 12.70
CA GLU A 315 -15.59 16.42 11.52
C GLU A 315 -14.96 15.72 10.30
N TYR A 316 -14.21 14.65 10.54
CA TYR A 316 -13.57 13.85 9.51
C TYR A 316 -14.22 12.49 9.35
N SER A 317 -14.38 12.08 8.10
CA SER A 317 -15.03 10.84 7.74
C SER A 317 -14.42 10.22 6.49
N PHE A 318 -14.82 8.99 6.21
CA PHE A 318 -14.48 8.30 4.99
C PHE A 318 -15.65 7.49 4.44
N ILE A 319 -15.60 7.25 3.13
CA ILE A 319 -16.51 6.39 2.39
C ILE A 319 -15.65 5.32 1.70
N VAL A 320 -16.10 4.07 1.75
CA VAL A 320 -15.49 2.96 1.01
C VAL A 320 -16.27 2.79 -0.28
N GLU A 321 -15.75 3.31 -1.39
CA GLU A 321 -16.46 3.31 -2.68
C GLU A 321 -16.43 1.94 -3.35
N LYS A 322 -15.26 1.26 -3.32
CA LYS A 322 -15.04 0.01 -4.04
C LYS A 322 -14.05 -0.86 -3.28
N THR A 323 -14.26 -2.17 -3.34
CA THR A 323 -13.33 -3.17 -2.82
C THR A 323 -13.17 -4.34 -3.76
N TYR A 324 -11.96 -4.89 -3.84
CA TYR A 324 -11.63 -6.05 -4.64
C TYR A 324 -10.87 -7.04 -3.75
N ALA A 325 -11.34 -8.28 -3.65
CA ALA A 325 -10.70 -9.29 -2.80
C ALA A 325 -9.43 -9.92 -3.39
N ASN A 326 -9.26 -9.83 -4.72
CA ASN A 326 -8.14 -10.38 -5.46
C ASN A 326 -7.75 -9.43 -6.58
N ALA A 327 -7.15 -8.29 -6.23
CA ALA A 327 -6.64 -7.33 -7.20
C ALA A 327 -5.24 -6.84 -6.85
N VAL A 328 -4.64 -6.13 -7.80
CA VAL A 328 -3.42 -5.34 -7.62
C VAL A 328 -3.67 -3.95 -8.19
N THR A 329 -3.00 -2.95 -7.61
CA THR A 329 -3.00 -1.59 -8.15
C THR A 329 -1.77 -1.34 -9.02
N GLU A 330 -1.95 -0.60 -10.10
CA GLU A 330 -0.87 -0.06 -10.94
C GLU A 330 -1.08 1.44 -11.09
N ARG A 331 -0.05 2.25 -10.86
CA ARG A 331 -0.13 3.70 -11.10
C ARG A 331 0.43 4.03 -12.48
N LYS A 332 -0.38 4.62 -13.34
CA LYS A 332 0.05 5.17 -14.62
C LYS A 332 -0.07 6.67 -14.62
N TRP A 333 0.88 7.34 -15.24
CA TRP A 333 0.78 8.78 -15.48
C TRP A 333 0.16 9.05 -16.85
N LYS A 334 -0.49 10.21 -16.96
CA LYS A 334 -1.00 10.75 -18.23
C LYS A 334 -0.84 12.26 -18.26
N ASN A 335 -0.74 12.84 -19.46
CA ASN A 335 -0.87 14.28 -19.65
C ASN A 335 -2.34 14.62 -19.93
N ILE A 336 -3.02 15.31 -19.01
CA ILE A 336 -4.47 15.53 -19.12
C ILE A 336 -4.85 16.81 -19.85
N ALA A 337 -3.90 17.72 -20.07
CA ALA A 337 -4.18 19.01 -20.73
C ALA A 337 -2.93 19.54 -21.46
N GLN A 338 -3.16 20.44 -22.41
CA GLN A 338 -2.11 21.29 -22.99
C GLN A 338 -2.16 22.66 -22.30
N LYS A 339 -1.96 22.66 -20.98
CA LYS A 339 -1.93 23.85 -20.10
C LYS A 339 -1.04 23.55 -18.92
N LEU A 340 -0.19 24.50 -18.53
CA LEU A 340 0.65 24.39 -17.34
C LEU A 340 -0.22 24.28 -16.07
N SER A 341 -0.16 23.14 -15.39
CA SER A 341 -0.87 22.94 -14.11
C SER A 341 -0.05 22.11 -13.12
N ASN A 342 0.37 20.92 -13.51
CA ASN A 342 1.22 20.03 -12.72
C ASN A 342 2.36 19.53 -13.62
N PRO A 343 3.35 20.38 -13.91
CA PRO A 343 4.40 20.03 -14.85
C PRO A 343 5.27 18.90 -14.30
N ALA A 344 5.74 18.03 -15.17
CA ALA A 344 6.72 17.00 -14.84
C ALA A 344 7.62 16.67 -16.03
N ILE A 345 8.75 16.03 -15.72
CA ILE A 345 9.64 15.45 -16.72
C ILE A 345 9.61 13.94 -16.58
N ILE A 346 9.27 13.25 -17.66
CA ILE A 346 9.44 11.81 -17.79
C ILE A 346 10.88 11.57 -18.21
N ALA A 347 11.57 10.80 -17.40
CA ALA A 347 12.97 10.45 -17.58
C ALA A 347 13.16 8.94 -17.54
N THR A 348 14.25 8.48 -18.15
CA THR A 348 14.78 7.13 -18.00
C THR A 348 16.10 7.22 -17.23
N ILE A 349 16.21 6.48 -16.13
CA ILE A 349 17.44 6.33 -15.36
C ILE A 349 18.04 4.97 -15.73
N GLU A 350 19.24 4.99 -16.29
CA GLU A 350 20.03 3.81 -16.63
C GLU A 350 21.09 3.56 -15.56
N TYR A 351 21.14 2.34 -15.04
CA TYR A 351 22.17 1.87 -14.11
C TYR A 351 22.56 0.42 -14.44
N SER A 352 23.85 0.17 -14.66
CA SER A 352 24.38 -1.17 -14.97
C SER A 352 23.64 -1.87 -16.13
N GLY A 353 23.25 -1.11 -17.16
CA GLY A 353 22.52 -1.60 -18.34
C GLY A 353 21.01 -1.81 -18.12
N GLN A 354 20.49 -1.57 -16.92
CA GLN A 354 19.05 -1.61 -16.65
C GLN A 354 18.45 -0.20 -16.76
N GLU A 355 17.37 -0.07 -17.52
CA GLU A 355 16.60 1.18 -17.63
C GLU A 355 15.38 1.15 -16.70
N SER A 356 15.12 2.26 -16.02
CA SER A 356 13.93 2.47 -15.19
C SER A 356 13.30 3.83 -15.50
N GLN A 357 11.99 3.90 -15.61
CA GLN A 357 11.30 5.18 -15.82
C GLN A 357 11.16 5.93 -14.48
N ALA A 358 11.47 7.22 -14.52
CA ALA A 358 11.27 8.18 -13.44
C ALA A 358 10.31 9.28 -13.89
N VAL A 359 9.35 9.63 -13.01
CA VAL A 359 8.45 10.77 -13.21
C VAL A 359 8.89 11.86 -12.24
N LEU A 360 9.57 12.86 -12.77
CA LEU A 360 10.11 13.99 -12.00
C LEU A 360 9.02 15.06 -11.87
N GLU A 361 8.21 14.94 -10.83
CA GLU A 361 7.16 15.92 -10.51
C GLU A 361 7.77 17.24 -10.05
N PHE A 362 7.16 18.35 -10.44
CA PHE A 362 7.66 19.68 -10.09
C PHE A 362 7.74 19.89 -8.58
N ASN A 363 8.91 20.33 -8.11
CA ASN A 363 9.27 20.55 -6.72
C ASN A 363 9.10 19.33 -5.79
N LYS A 364 9.04 18.11 -6.34
CA LYS A 364 9.03 16.89 -5.52
C LYS A 364 10.35 16.14 -5.69
N PRO A 365 10.97 15.68 -4.58
CA PRO A 365 12.14 14.85 -4.67
C PRO A 365 11.78 13.48 -5.23
N PHE A 366 12.51 13.07 -6.26
CA PHE A 366 12.51 11.69 -6.74
C PHE A 366 13.73 10.98 -6.15
N HIS A 367 13.48 9.93 -5.37
CA HIS A 367 14.54 9.14 -4.76
C HIS A 367 14.85 7.92 -5.64
N PHE A 368 16.10 7.82 -6.08
CA PHE A 368 16.62 6.65 -6.77
C PHE A 368 17.62 5.94 -5.86
N SER A 369 17.49 4.62 -5.73
CA SER A 369 18.43 3.77 -5.02
C SER A 369 18.64 2.49 -5.80
N SER A 370 19.89 2.17 -6.14
CA SER A 370 20.27 0.91 -6.77
C SER A 370 21.67 0.48 -6.33
N GLY A 371 21.78 -0.70 -5.72
CA GLY A 371 23.00 -1.13 -5.03
C GLY A 371 23.40 -0.11 -3.95
N ASN A 372 24.67 0.30 -3.96
CA ASN A 372 25.21 1.30 -3.03
C ASN A 372 25.02 2.76 -3.52
N ASN A 373 24.34 2.98 -4.64
CA ASN A 373 24.14 4.32 -5.19
C ASN A 373 22.76 4.84 -4.78
N ALA A 374 22.74 5.96 -4.09
CA ALA A 374 21.54 6.72 -3.78
C ALA A 374 21.65 8.12 -4.38
N MET A 375 20.55 8.57 -4.97
CA MET A 375 20.44 9.85 -5.66
C MET A 375 19.08 10.47 -5.37
N ILE A 376 19.07 11.78 -5.21
CA ILE A 376 17.83 12.57 -5.18
C ILE A 376 17.81 13.47 -6.40
N VAL A 377 16.74 13.41 -7.19
CA VAL A 377 16.53 14.25 -8.37
C VAL A 377 15.33 15.17 -8.11
N VAL A 378 15.51 16.47 -8.30
CA VAL A 378 14.45 17.46 -8.13
C VAL A 378 14.30 18.27 -9.41
N TYR A 379 13.10 18.24 -9.99
CA TYR A 379 12.70 19.13 -11.07
C TYR A 379 12.13 20.42 -10.47
N ARG A 380 12.78 21.56 -10.71
CA ARG A 380 12.38 22.85 -10.12
C ARG A 380 12.57 24.00 -11.10
N ARG A 381 12.16 25.20 -10.69
CA ARG A 381 12.49 26.44 -11.39
C ARG A 381 13.84 26.93 -10.89
N LYS A 382 14.63 27.52 -11.78
CA LYS A 382 15.86 28.23 -11.40
C LYS A 382 15.50 29.30 -10.38
N ALA A 383 16.21 29.33 -9.25
CA ALA A 383 16.08 30.43 -8.30
C ALA A 383 16.50 31.75 -8.98
N GLU A 384 15.68 32.80 -8.85
CA GLU A 384 16.11 34.14 -9.24
C GLU A 384 17.28 34.57 -8.33
N ALA A 385 18.32 35.16 -8.92
CA ALA A 385 19.42 35.69 -8.12
C ALA A 385 18.86 36.82 -7.23
N PRO A 386 19.26 36.91 -5.94
CA PRO A 386 18.84 38.02 -5.09
C PRO A 386 19.24 39.33 -5.78
N ILE A 387 18.26 40.23 -5.92
CA ILE A 387 18.47 41.57 -6.46
C ILE A 387 19.52 42.21 -5.56
N ALA A 388 20.71 42.47 -6.10
CA ALA A 388 21.72 43.23 -5.38
C ALA A 388 21.10 44.57 -4.99
N GLU A 389 20.92 44.81 -3.69
CA GLU A 389 20.59 46.13 -3.17
C GLU A 389 21.65 47.09 -3.71
N LYS A 390 21.23 47.98 -4.61
CA LYS A 390 22.03 49.14 -4.97
C LYS A 390 22.17 49.96 -3.69
N GLN A 391 23.31 49.83 -3.03
CA GLN A 391 23.73 50.75 -1.98
C GLN A 391 23.66 52.17 -2.57
N LYS A 392 22.82 53.00 -1.95
CA LYS A 392 22.65 54.41 -2.27
C LYS A 392 23.77 55.22 -1.63
#